data_AF-F8ETB8-F1
#
_entry.id   AF-F8ETB8-F1
#
_cell.length_a   1.000
_cell.length_b   1.000
_cell.length_c   1.000
_cell.angle_alpha   90.00
_cell.angle_beta   90.00
_cell.angle_gamma   90.00
#
_symmetry.space_group_name_H-M   'P 1'
#
loop_
_entity.id
_entity.type
_entity.pdbx_description
1 polymer ?
#
loop_
_entity_poly.entity_id
_entity_poly.type
_entity_poly.pdbx_seq_one_letter_code
_entity_poly.pdbx_strand_id
1 'polypeptide(L)'
;MHYIVKRRKLQRRVNSMDIKTADVDTEDELTSELLKAQRQVEQAKARYKSLVAKQTAERKKLAETRQKILGDLLIKAAQKDDRYNRVIKVLLDSIPEGKRHKAFNNWEVPQPQ
;
A
#
# COMPACT_ATOMS: atom_id res chain seq x y z
N MET A 1 -19.34 9.59 90.03
CA MET A 1 -18.56 10.02 88.84
C MET A 1 -19.32 9.59 87.59
N HIS A 2 -19.91 10.53 86.85
CA HIS A 2 -20.64 10.24 85.60
C HIS A 2 -19.92 10.93 84.44
N TYR A 3 -19.49 10.17 83.42
CA TYR A 3 -18.86 10.71 82.22
C TYR A 3 -19.91 10.92 81.12
N ILE A 4 -19.99 12.14 80.58
CA ILE A 4 -20.87 12.50 79.45
C ILE A 4 -20.05 12.37 78.15
N VAL A 5 -20.41 11.42 77.28
CA VAL A 5 -19.80 11.26 75.95
C VAL A 5 -20.55 12.13 74.93
N LYS A 6 -19.94 13.24 74.49
CA LYS A 6 -20.45 14.07 73.38
C LYS A 6 -20.19 13.38 72.04
N ARG A 7 -21.22 12.77 71.43
CA ARG A 7 -21.18 12.32 70.03
C ARG A 7 -21.15 13.54 69.10
N ARG A 8 -20.02 13.84 68.46
CA ARG A 8 -19.97 14.75 67.31
C ARG A 8 -20.62 14.06 66.11
N LYS A 9 -21.75 14.58 65.64
CA LYS A 9 -22.29 14.25 64.32
C LYS A 9 -21.35 14.86 63.27
N LEU A 10 -20.50 14.04 62.66
CA LEU A 10 -19.81 14.41 61.42
C LEU A 10 -20.88 14.42 60.31
N GLN A 11 -21.41 15.60 59.97
CA GLN A 11 -22.03 15.76 58.67
C GLN A 11 -20.92 15.85 57.63
N ARG A 12 -20.52 14.71 57.05
CA ARG A 12 -19.85 14.73 55.76
C ARG A 12 -20.90 15.10 54.72
N ARG A 13 -20.98 16.37 54.36
CA ARG A 13 -21.53 16.76 53.07
C ARG A 13 -20.61 16.15 52.01
N VAL A 14 -21.02 15.03 51.42
CA VAL A 14 -20.46 14.60 50.15
C VAL A 14 -21.07 15.56 49.12
N ASN A 15 -20.25 16.44 48.56
CA ASN A 15 -20.67 17.32 47.49
C ASN A 15 -21.09 16.45 46.29
N SER A 16 -22.34 16.59 45.86
CA SER A 16 -22.87 15.94 44.66
C SER A 16 -22.26 16.43 43.34
N MET A 17 -21.25 17.31 43.42
CA MET A 17 -20.51 17.84 42.27
C MET A 17 -19.33 16.96 41.86
N ASP A 18 -18.78 16.14 42.78
CA ASP A 18 -17.56 15.36 42.50
C ASP A 18 -17.83 14.02 41.78
N ILE A 19 -19.09 13.57 41.73
CA ILE A 19 -19.45 12.31 41.07
C ILE A 19 -19.60 12.51 39.55
N LYS A 20 -19.99 13.72 39.09
CA LYS A 20 -20.21 13.98 37.66
C LYS A 20 -18.93 14.28 36.87
N THR A 21 -17.88 14.78 37.52
CA THR A 21 -16.61 15.12 36.87
C THR A 21 -15.77 13.87 36.57
N ALA A 22 -15.75 12.88 37.47
CA ALA A 22 -14.98 11.65 37.27
C ALA A 22 -15.46 10.82 36.06
N ASP A 23 -16.77 10.76 35.81
CA ASP A 23 -17.33 10.02 34.67
C ASP A 23 -17.01 10.69 33.32
N VAL A 24 -17.00 12.04 33.26
CA VAL A 24 -16.67 12.79 32.04
C VAL A 24 -15.18 12.70 31.70
N ASP A 25 -14.30 12.80 32.71
CA ASP A 25 -12.85 12.68 32.52
C ASP A 25 -12.46 11.27 32.03
N THR A 26 -13.19 10.22 32.46
CA THR A 26 -12.98 8.84 32.03
C THR A 26 -13.46 8.60 30.59
N GLU A 27 -14.60 9.18 30.18
CA GLU A 27 -15.06 9.10 28.79
C GLU A 27 -14.14 9.85 27.82
N ASP A 28 -13.60 11.01 28.22
CA ASP A 28 -12.62 11.77 27.42
C ASP A 28 -11.26 11.04 27.30
N GLU A 29 -10.85 10.32 28.34
CA GLU A 29 -9.64 9.49 28.30
C GLU A 29 -9.82 8.26 27.39
N LEU A 30 -10.96 7.55 27.51
CA LEU A 30 -11.31 6.41 26.65
C LEU A 30 -11.44 6.82 25.17
N THR A 31 -12.04 7.98 24.88
CA THR A 31 -12.12 8.49 23.51
C THR A 31 -10.75 8.88 22.96
N SER A 32 -9.86 9.45 23.78
CA SER A 32 -8.47 9.73 23.41
C SER A 32 -7.67 8.46 23.10
N GLU A 33 -7.85 7.39 23.89
CA GLU A 33 -7.22 6.09 23.64
C GLU A 33 -7.75 5.43 22.36
N LEU A 34 -9.06 5.49 22.12
CA LEU A 34 -9.67 5.00 20.89
C LEU A 34 -9.15 5.75 19.66
N LEU A 35 -9.02 7.07 19.73
CA LEU A 35 -8.45 7.87 18.64
C LEU A 35 -6.98 7.52 18.37
N LYS A 36 -6.18 7.26 19.42
CA LYS A 36 -4.80 6.77 19.27
C LYS A 36 -4.76 5.40 18.61
N ALA A 37 -5.62 4.47 19.04
CA ALA A 37 -5.71 3.13 18.46
C ALA A 37 -6.15 3.18 16.99
N GLN A 38 -7.13 4.02 16.65
CA GLN A 38 -7.58 4.23 15.27
C GLN A 38 -6.43 4.75 14.39
N ARG A 39 -5.68 5.75 14.85
CA ARG A 39 -4.53 6.29 14.12
C ARG A 39 -3.45 5.23 13.90
N GLN A 40 -3.19 4.37 14.89
CA GLN A 40 -2.23 3.27 14.74
C GLN A 40 -2.69 2.26 13.68
N VAL A 41 -3.98 1.92 13.66
CA VAL A 41 -4.57 1.04 12.64
C VAL A 41 -4.46 1.65 11.25
N GLU A 42 -4.78 2.94 11.10
CA GLU A 42 -4.65 3.65 9.84
C GLU A 42 -3.19 3.69 9.35
N GLN A 43 -2.25 3.94 10.26
CA GLN A 43 -0.82 3.91 9.96
C GLN A 43 -0.36 2.51 9.53
N ALA A 44 -0.81 1.46 10.22
CA ALA A 44 -0.50 0.07 9.88
C ALA A 44 -1.07 -0.30 8.50
N LYS A 45 -2.31 0.11 8.19
CA LYS A 45 -2.91 -0.07 6.86
C LYS A 45 -2.14 0.66 5.77
N ALA A 46 -1.70 1.89 6.03
CA ALA A 46 -0.88 2.66 5.09
C ALA A 46 0.47 1.99 4.82
N ARG A 47 1.14 1.49 5.88
CA ARG A 47 2.38 0.72 5.76
C ARG A 47 2.17 -0.54 4.92
N TYR A 48 1.12 -1.33 5.20
CA TYR A 48 0.78 -2.51 4.42
C TYR A 48 0.57 -2.18 2.93
N LYS A 49 -0.24 -1.17 2.62
CA LYS A 49 -0.46 -0.71 1.23
C LYS A 49 0.85 -0.32 0.55
N SER A 50 1.76 0.37 1.25
CA SER A 50 3.06 0.74 0.71
C SER A 50 3.94 -0.47 0.39
N LEU A 51 3.91 -1.52 1.23
CA LEU A 51 4.68 -2.75 1.02
C LEU A 51 4.15 -3.53 -0.18
N VAL A 52 2.83 -3.65 -0.31
CA VAL A 52 2.18 -4.25 -1.48
C VAL A 52 2.54 -3.48 -2.75
N ALA A 53 2.47 -2.15 -2.71
CA ALA A 53 2.87 -1.30 -3.84
C ALA A 53 4.34 -1.54 -4.24
N LYS A 54 5.26 -1.62 -3.28
CA LYS A 54 6.67 -1.95 -3.56
C LYS A 54 6.83 -3.32 -4.22
N GLN A 55 6.19 -4.36 -3.67
CA GLN A 55 6.27 -5.71 -4.24
C GLN A 55 5.70 -5.76 -5.67
N THR A 56 4.57 -5.10 -5.92
CA THR A 56 3.98 -5.05 -7.27
C THR A 56 4.87 -4.28 -8.24
N ALA A 57 5.48 -3.18 -7.81
CA ALA A 57 6.44 -2.41 -8.61
C ALA A 57 7.69 -3.23 -8.95
N GLU A 58 8.24 -3.99 -8.00
CA GLU A 58 9.37 -4.88 -8.25
C GLU A 58 9.04 -6.00 -9.24
N ARG A 59 7.86 -6.63 -9.09
CA ARG A 59 7.39 -7.64 -10.04
C ARG A 59 7.22 -7.06 -11.44
N LYS A 60 6.66 -5.85 -11.54
CA LYS A 60 6.52 -5.14 -12.82
C LYS A 60 7.88 -4.84 -13.44
N LYS A 61 8.83 -4.32 -12.65
CA LYS A 61 10.20 -4.05 -13.09
C LYS A 61 10.88 -5.31 -13.63
N LEU A 62 10.73 -6.45 -12.95
CA LEU A 62 11.28 -7.72 -13.41
C LEU A 62 10.61 -8.19 -14.70
N ALA A 63 9.29 -8.02 -14.84
CA ALA A 63 8.56 -8.36 -16.06
C ALA A 63 9.02 -7.49 -17.25
N GLU A 64 9.11 -6.17 -17.07
CA GLU A 64 9.61 -5.22 -18.08
C GLU A 64 11.06 -5.55 -18.49
N THR A 65 11.91 -5.89 -17.51
CA THR A 65 13.30 -6.29 -17.77
C THR A 65 13.37 -7.58 -18.60
N ARG A 66 12.55 -8.60 -18.28
CA ARG A 66 12.49 -9.84 -19.06
C ARG A 66 12.04 -9.59 -20.49
N GLN A 67 11.01 -8.78 -20.68
CA GLN A 67 10.51 -8.41 -22.02
C GLN A 67 11.61 -7.72 -22.83
N LYS A 68 12.33 -6.77 -22.22
CA LYS A 68 13.44 -6.07 -22.88
C LYS A 68 14.55 -7.03 -23.29
N ILE A 69 15.03 -7.86 -22.37
CA ILE A 69 16.12 -8.81 -22.65
C ILE A 69 15.70 -9.81 -23.74
N LEU A 70 14.49 -10.36 -23.67
CA LEU A 70 14.00 -11.30 -24.68
C LEU A 70 13.85 -10.63 -26.05
N GLY A 71 13.38 -9.38 -26.10
CA GLY A 71 13.32 -8.60 -27.34
C GLY A 71 14.70 -8.37 -27.95
N ASP A 72 15.68 -7.94 -27.14
CA ASP A 72 17.06 -7.72 -27.58
C ASP A 72 17.69 -9.02 -28.11
N LEU A 73 17.47 -10.15 -27.43
CA LEU A 73 17.95 -11.47 -27.86
C LEU A 73 17.29 -11.91 -29.17
N LEU A 74 15.98 -11.69 -29.32
CA LEU A 74 15.25 -12.05 -30.54
C LEU A 74 15.74 -11.26 -31.75
N ILE A 75 15.97 -9.96 -31.61
CA ILE A 75 16.54 -9.11 -32.67
C ILE A 75 17.95 -9.59 -33.05
N LYS A 76 18.80 -9.89 -32.06
CA LYS A 76 20.14 -10.45 -32.32
C LYS A 76 20.11 -11.81 -33.01
N ALA A 77 19.10 -12.64 -32.73
CA ALA A 77 18.93 -13.94 -33.38
C ALA A 77 18.47 -13.77 -34.84
N ALA A 78 17.57 -12.83 -35.10
CA ALA A 78 17.11 -12.43 -36.44
C ALA A 78 18.24 -11.98 -37.37
N GLN A 79 19.24 -11.27 -36.82
CA GLN A 79 20.45 -10.88 -37.53
C GLN A 79 21.34 -12.07 -37.96
N LYS A 80 21.10 -13.28 -37.44
CA LYS A 80 21.93 -14.47 -37.71
C LYS A 80 21.18 -15.57 -38.45
N ASP A 81 19.87 -15.67 -38.25
CA ASP A 81 19.03 -16.73 -38.82
C ASP A 81 17.64 -16.19 -39.19
N ASP A 82 17.28 -16.35 -40.46
CA ASP A 82 16.02 -15.88 -41.04
C ASP A 82 14.77 -16.52 -40.43
N ARG A 83 14.91 -17.65 -39.73
CA ARG A 83 13.79 -18.24 -38.95
C ARG A 83 13.24 -17.26 -37.93
N TYR A 84 14.10 -16.50 -37.26
CA TYR A 84 13.66 -15.52 -36.26
C TYR A 84 13.05 -14.28 -36.91
N ASN A 85 13.45 -13.93 -38.14
CA ASN A 85 12.80 -12.85 -38.89
C ASN A 85 11.34 -13.15 -39.16
N ARG A 86 11.04 -14.38 -39.58
CA ARG A 86 9.67 -14.84 -39.81
C ARG A 86 8.83 -14.75 -38.53
N VAL A 87 9.41 -15.12 -37.40
CA VAL A 87 8.75 -15.00 -36.09
C VAL A 87 8.45 -13.53 -35.76
N ILE A 88 9.42 -12.63 -35.92
CA ILE A 88 9.22 -11.19 -35.67
C ILE A 88 8.12 -10.62 -36.56
N LYS A 89 8.10 -10.97 -37.86
CA LYS A 89 7.05 -10.53 -38.79
C LYS A 89 5.65 -10.97 -38.33
N VAL A 90 5.48 -12.25 -38.01
CA VAL A 90 4.21 -12.78 -37.50
C VAL A 90 3.78 -12.07 -36.22
N LEU A 91 4.72 -11.82 -35.30
CA LEU A 91 4.42 -11.09 -34.06
C LEU A 91 3.98 -9.64 -34.33
N LEU A 92 4.63 -8.92 -35.25
CA LEU A 92 4.26 -7.56 -35.62
C LEU A 92 2.90 -7.49 -36.33
N ASP A 93 2.61 -8.46 -37.20
CA ASP A 93 1.35 -8.55 -37.94
C ASP A 93 0.17 -8.94 -37.02
N SER A 94 0.44 -9.65 -35.92
CA SER A 94 -0.58 -9.95 -34.92
C SER A 94 -1.06 -8.72 -34.13
N ILE A 95 -0.30 -7.61 -34.15
CA ILE A 95 -0.65 -6.38 -33.44
C ILE A 95 -1.48 -5.50 -34.36
N PRO A 96 -2.72 -5.14 -33.98
CA PRO A 96 -3.54 -4.20 -34.75
C PRO A 96 -2.80 -2.90 -35.00
N GLU A 97 -2.91 -2.34 -36.21
CA GLU A 97 -2.15 -1.15 -36.62
C GLU A 97 -2.37 0.05 -35.68
N GLY A 98 -3.59 0.26 -35.19
CA GLY A 98 -3.90 1.31 -34.20
C GLY A 98 -3.31 1.09 -32.80
N LYS A 99 -2.79 -0.10 -32.50
CA LYS A 99 -2.08 -0.45 -31.27
C LYS A 99 -0.58 -0.66 -31.49
N ARG A 100 -0.11 -0.60 -32.74
CA ARG A 100 1.30 -0.77 -33.08
C ARG A 100 2.07 0.43 -32.55
N HIS A 101 3.11 0.17 -31.76
CA HIS A 101 3.89 1.23 -31.14
C HIS A 101 4.65 2.03 -32.22
N LYS A 102 4.74 3.35 -32.06
CA LYS A 102 5.45 4.25 -33.01
C LYS A 102 6.89 3.83 -33.29
N ALA A 103 7.53 3.11 -32.36
CA ALA A 103 8.88 2.58 -32.51
C ALA A 103 9.03 1.54 -33.63
N PHE A 104 7.92 0.92 -34.08
CA PHE A 104 7.91 -0.04 -35.18
C PHE A 104 7.46 0.57 -36.51
N ASN A 105 7.14 1.87 -36.54
CA ASN A 105 6.77 2.54 -37.78
C ASN A 105 8.03 2.73 -38.65
N ASN A 106 7.97 2.29 -39.90
CA ASN A 106 9.10 2.31 -40.85
C ASN A 106 10.35 1.54 -40.34
N TRP A 107 10.18 0.64 -39.38
CA TRP A 107 11.25 -0.23 -38.92
C TRP A 107 11.20 -1.56 -39.65
N GLU A 108 12.30 -1.95 -40.26
CA GLU A 108 12.44 -3.25 -40.93
C GLU A 108 13.17 -4.26 -40.04
N VAL A 109 12.72 -5.51 -40.10
CA VAL A 109 13.36 -6.60 -39.37
C VAL A 109 14.78 -6.80 -39.93
N PRO A 110 15.83 -6.84 -39.09
CA PRO A 110 17.19 -7.02 -39.55
C PRO A 110 17.36 -8.32 -40.33
N GLN A 111 17.97 -8.26 -41.51
CA GLN A 111 18.21 -9.46 -42.30
C GLN A 111 19.58 -10.07 -41.95
N PRO A 112 19.71 -11.41 -41.98
CA PRO A 112 20.99 -12.05 -41.81
C PRO A 112 21.95 -11.61 -42.91
N GLN A 113 23.20 -11.29 -42.52
CA GLN A 113 24.30 -11.02 -43.45
C GLN A 113 24.92 -12.32 -43.97
#